data_AF-A0A351EVW0-F1
#
_entry.id   AF-A0A351EVW0-F1
#
_cell.length_a   1.000
_cell.length_b   1.000
_cell.length_c   1.000
_cell.angle_alpha   90.00
_cell.angle_beta   90.00
_cell.angle_gamma   90.00
#
_symmetry.space_group_name_H-M   'P 1'
#
loop_
_entity.id
_entity.type
_entity.pdbx_description
1 polymer ?
#
loop_
_entity_poly.entity_id
_entity_poly.type
_entity_poly.pdbx_seq_one_letter_code
_entity_poly.pdbx_strand_id
1 'polypeptide(L)' 'AEKGYDPTLGARPLRRAIQRLIEDPLSEELLNKGFYAGHMIIADVAPDPDNPGDNKIVFSSVEGFEPPVLEEATAEF' A
#
# COMPACT_ATOMS: atom_id res chain seq x y z
N ALA A 1 7.37 -15.34 11.46
CA ALA A 1 6.30 -15.38 10.43
C ALA A 1 4.95 -15.17 11.12
N GLU A 2 4.70 -13.98 11.67
CA GLU A 2 3.79 -13.90 12.85
C GLU A 2 2.81 -12.73 12.94
N LYS A 3 2.60 -11.94 11.87
CA LYS A 3 1.42 -11.05 11.82
C LYS A 3 0.77 -11.08 10.45
N GLY A 4 -0.47 -11.57 10.40
CA GLY A 4 -1.37 -11.41 9.24
C GLY A 4 -1.81 -12.69 8.51
N TYR A 5 -1.18 -13.85 8.74
CA TYR A 5 -1.61 -15.11 8.12
C TYR A 5 -2.43 -15.93 9.11
N ASP A 6 -3.73 -15.61 9.19
CA ASP A 6 -4.73 -16.55 9.70
C ASP A 6 -5.43 -17.19 8.47
N PRO A 7 -5.00 -18.41 8.04
CA PRO A 7 -5.60 -19.11 6.90
C PRO A 7 -7.08 -19.49 7.14
N THR A 8 -7.61 -19.26 8.34
CA THR A 8 -8.96 -19.64 8.75
C THR A 8 -10.05 -18.62 8.38
N LEU A 9 -9.68 -17.42 7.87
CA LEU A 9 -10.60 -16.29 7.70
C LEU A 9 -11.16 -16.06 6.28
N GLY A 10 -10.64 -16.75 5.25
CA GLY A 10 -11.06 -16.54 3.86
C GLY A 10 -10.80 -15.12 3.33
N ALA A 11 -11.31 -14.78 2.14
CA ALA A 11 -10.92 -13.54 1.44
C ALA A 11 -11.66 -12.24 1.87
N ARG A 12 -12.73 -12.31 2.66
CA ARG A 12 -13.52 -11.12 3.06
C ARG A 12 -12.85 -10.24 4.12
N PRO A 13 -12.16 -10.83 5.13
CA PRO A 13 -11.38 -10.05 6.09
C PRO A 13 -10.20 -9.31 5.47
N LEU A 14 -9.66 -9.81 4.34
CA LEU A 14 -8.54 -9.19 3.63
C LEU A 14 -8.86 -7.78 3.14
N ARG A 15 -10.08 -7.50 2.66
CA ARG A 15 -10.42 -6.16 2.16
C ARG A 15 -10.29 -5.09 3.25
N ARG A 16 -10.77 -5.36 4.46
CA ARG A 16 -10.65 -4.43 5.59
C ARG A 16 -9.22 -4.31 6.07
N ALA A 17 -8.44 -5.39 6.00
CA ALA A 17 -7.03 -5.36 6.34
C ALA A 17 -6.24 -4.50 5.33
N ILE A 18 -6.49 -4.67 4.02
CA ILE A 18 -5.89 -3.84 2.96
C ILE A 18 -6.29 -2.37 3.14
N GLN A 19 -7.56 -2.08 3.41
CA GLN A 19 -8.00 -0.70 3.67
C GLN A 19 -7.21 -0.07 4.82
N ARG A 20 -7.20 -0.72 5.99
CA ARG A 20 -6.58 -0.16 7.20
C ARG A 20 -5.06 -0.12 7.17
N LEU A 21 -4.43 -1.11 6.54
CA LEU A 21 -2.97 -1.26 6.56
C LEU A 21 -2.30 -0.63 5.34
N ILE A 22 -3.04 -0.42 4.25
CA ILE A 22 -2.52 0.07 2.98
C ILE A 22 -3.23 1.35 2.53
N GLU A 23 -4.56 1.34 2.31
CA GLU A 23 -5.26 2.52 1.77
C GLU A 23 -5.23 3.73 2.73
N ASP A 24 -5.48 3.52 4.02
CA ASP A 24 -5.52 4.61 5.00
C ASP A 24 -4.13 5.30 5.12
N PRO A 25 -3.00 4.58 5.34
CA PRO A 25 -1.68 5.22 5.41
C PRO A 25 -1.25 5.85 4.08
N LEU A 26 -1.56 5.23 2.94
CA LEU A 26 -1.24 5.78 1.63
C LEU A 26 -1.97 7.10 1.38
N SER A 27 -3.22 7.20 1.85
CA SER A 27 -4.03 8.42 1.75
C SER A 27 -3.43 9.55 2.58
N GLU A 28 -2.94 9.26 3.79
CA GLU A 28 -2.25 10.24 4.62
C GLU A 28 -0.95 10.74 3.97
N GLU A 29 -0.12 9.84 3.44
CA GLU A 29 1.12 10.20 2.74
C GLU A 29 0.86 11.02 1.47
N LEU A 30 -0.20 10.70 0.72
CA LEU A 30 -0.63 11.46 -0.45
C LEU A 30 -1.07 12.89 -0.05
N LEU A 31 -1.84 13.03 1.03
CA LEU A 31 -2.27 14.33 1.57
C LEU A 31 -1.08 15.15 2.09
N ASN A 32 -0.07 14.49 2.66
CA ASN A 32 1.17 15.11 3.12
C ASN A 32 2.14 15.47 1.99
N LYS A 33 1.75 15.24 0.71
CA LYS A 33 2.57 15.46 -0.48
C LYS A 33 3.85 14.61 -0.53
N GLY A 34 3.85 13.44 0.14
CA GLY A 34 4.94 12.47 0.09
C GLY A 34 4.97 11.69 -1.23
N PHE A 35 3.81 11.51 -1.88
CA PHE A 35 3.68 10.82 -3.17
C PHE A 35 2.89 11.67 -4.18
N TYR A 36 3.16 11.47 -5.47
CA TYR A 36 2.47 12.16 -6.56
C TYR A 36 1.90 11.17 -7.58
N ALA A 37 0.97 11.64 -8.41
CA ALA A 37 0.47 10.87 -9.54
C ALA A 37 1.65 10.44 -10.44
N GLY A 38 1.72 9.16 -10.75
CA GLY A 38 2.84 8.57 -11.50
C GLY A 38 4.00 8.06 -10.66
N HIS A 39 3.88 8.10 -9.34
CA HIS A 39 4.80 7.35 -8.50
C HIS A 39 4.37 5.88 -8.46
N MET A 40 5.31 4.98 -8.74
CA MET A 40 5.13 3.58 -8.40
C MET A 40 5.53 3.41 -6.93
N ILE A 41 4.54 3.10 -6.09
CA ILE A 41 4.71 2.96 -4.65
C ILE A 41 4.86 1.48 -4.31
N ILE A 42 5.99 1.13 -3.70
CA ILE A 42 6.33 -0.20 -3.22
C ILE A 42 6.00 -0.25 -1.73
N ALA A 43 5.12 -1.19 -1.36
CA ALA A 43 4.83 -1.51 0.03
C ALA A 43 5.64 -2.74 0.46
N ASP A 44 6.38 -2.62 1.55
CA ASP A 44 7.18 -3.69 2.14
C ASP A 44 6.96 -3.79 3.65
N VAL A 45 7.47 -4.84 4.29
CA VAL A 45 7.35 -5.09 5.72
C VAL A 45 8.72 -4.89 6.38
N ALA A 46 8.79 -3.97 7.33
CA ALA A 46 10.00 -3.69 8.10
C ALA A 46 9.74 -3.83 9.62
N PRO A 47 10.77 -4.07 10.44
CA PRO A 47 10.64 -4.03 11.89
C PRO A 47 10.13 -2.66 12.36
N ASP A 48 9.24 -2.66 13.34
CA ASP A 48 8.74 -1.43 13.95
C ASP A 48 9.77 -0.87 14.94
N PRO A 49 10.37 0.32 14.71
CA PRO A 49 11.31 0.92 15.63
C PRO A 49 10.67 1.29 16.97
N ASP A 50 9.35 1.54 16.99
CA ASP A 50 8.61 1.94 18.19
C ASP A 50 8.15 0.73 19.01
N ASN A 51 8.04 -0.44 18.37
CA ASN A 51 7.59 -1.70 18.98
C ASN A 51 8.55 -2.86 18.63
N PRO A 52 9.64 -3.06 19.40
CA PRO A 52 10.59 -4.13 19.13
C PRO A 52 9.94 -5.51 19.17
N GLY A 53 10.08 -6.26 18.06
CA GLY A 53 9.45 -7.58 17.88
C GLY A 53 8.21 -7.56 16.98
N ASP A 54 7.69 -6.36 16.68
CA ASP A 54 6.61 -6.17 15.73
C ASP A 54 7.13 -5.69 14.36
N ASN A 55 6.29 -5.88 13.35
CA ASN A 55 6.54 -5.41 12.00
C ASN A 55 5.50 -4.34 11.61
N LYS A 56 5.92 -3.37 10.81
CA LYS A 56 5.07 -2.37 10.19
C LYS A 56 5.22 -2.36 8.67
N ILE A 57 4.19 -1.91 7.98
CA ILE A 57 4.26 -1.67 6.54
C ILE A 57 5.01 -0.35 6.30
N VAL A 58 5.96 -0.37 5.39
CA VAL A 58 6.71 0.80 4.94
C VAL A 58 6.48 1.01 3.45
N PHE A 59 6.37 2.28 3.06
CA PHE A 59 6.17 2.67 1.67
C PHE A 59 7.44 3.34 1.13
N SER A 60 7.79 2.99 -0.09
CA SER A 60 8.86 3.66 -0.84
C SER A 60 8.36 3.98 -2.25
N SER A 61 8.73 5.13 -2.80
CA SER A 61 8.40 5.49 -4.17
C SER A 61 9.59 5.33 -5.08
N VAL A 62 9.38 4.72 -6.24
CA VAL A 62 10.33 4.75 -7.35
C VAL A 62 9.80 5.69 -8.44
N GLU A 63 10.62 6.68 -8.82
CA GLU A 63 10.34 7.56 -9.96
C GLU A 63 10.57 6.75 -11.25
N GLY A 64 9.55 6.67 -12.11
CA GLY A 64 9.71 6.01 -13.41
C GLY A 64 8.46 5.36 -14.02
N PHE A 65 7.28 5.52 -13.43
CA PHE A 65 6.04 5.03 -14.05
C PHE A 65 5.12 6.20 -14.38
N GLU A 66 5.28 6.80 -15.56
CA GLU A 66 4.24 7.69 -16.08
C GLU A 66 2.96 6.87 -16.25
N PRO A 67 1.90 7.16 -15.48
CA PRO A 67 0.66 6.42 -15.59
C PRO A 67 0.07 6.77 -16.95
N PRO A 68 -0.40 5.79 -17.73
CA PRO A 68 -1.11 6.10 -18.97
C PRO A 68 -2.23 7.06 -18.64
N VAL A 69 -2.34 8.13 -19.41
CA VAL A 69 -3.38 9.15 -19.21
C VAL A 69 -4.74 8.45 -19.19
N LEU A 70 -5.68 8.91 -18.35
CA LEU A 70 -6.98 8.25 -18.13
C LEU A 70 -7.73 7.92 -19.44
N GLU A 71 -7.48 8.67 -20.51
CA GLU A 71 -7.99 8.42 -21.87
C GLU A 71 -7.55 7.08 -22.47
N GLU A 72 -6.32 6.62 -22.22
CA GLU A 72 -5.80 5.35 -22.73
C GLU A 72 -6.40 4.15 -22.00
N ALA A 73 -6.69 4.27 -20.69
CA ALA A 73 -7.27 3.21 -19.88
C ALA A 73 -8.76 2.93 -20.19
N THR A 74 -9.46 3.90 -20.79
CA THR A 74 -10.87 3.74 -21.21
C THR A 74 -11.03 3.24 -22.64
N ALA A 75 -9.95 3.15 -23.41
CA ALA A 75 -10.00 2.72 -24.82
C ALA A 75 -10.04 1.19 -25.02
N GLU A 76 -9.88 0.40 -23.95
CA GLU A 76 -9.87 -1.08 -24.00
C GLU A 76 -11.12 -1.75 -23.38
N PHE A 77 -12.21 -1.00 -23.14
CA PHE A 77 -13.51 -1.56 -22.68
C PHE A 77 -14.64 -1.36 -23.70
#